data_AF-A0A1D9GSB1-F1
#
_entry.id   AF-A0A1D9GSB1-F1
#
_cell.length_a   1.000
_cell.length_b   1.000
_cell.length_c   1.000
_cell.angle_alpha   90.00
_cell.angle_beta   90.00
_cell.angle_gamma   90.00
#
_symmetry.space_group_name_H-M   'P 1'
#
loop_
_entity.id
_entity.type
_entity.pdbx_description
1 polymer ?
#
loop_
_entity_poly.entity_id
_entity_poly.type
_entity_poly.pdbx_seq_one_letter_code
_entity_poly.pdbx_strand_id
1 'polypeptide(L)'
;MADRLDFLIDQGADWNVQLVLQNDDRTPLDLTGCHVYLKCRAYQSSRATLIDLSTRTGVMVLDGPLGQLNWAVPGAKTALYVPQGYALPQSGVFPFGVYDLFIEAVDGGLTKYLEGQIFLAPSVTPSP
;
A
#
# COMPACT_ATOMS: atom_id res chain seq x y z
N MET A 1 -17.08 4.19 -6.53
CA MET A 1 -16.05 3.30 -7.12
C MET A 1 -14.78 3.51 -6.32
N ALA A 2 -13.89 2.52 -6.21
CA ALA A 2 -12.60 2.72 -5.56
C ALA A 2 -11.71 3.58 -6.46
N ASP A 3 -10.91 4.44 -5.86
CA ASP A 3 -9.92 5.22 -6.60
C ASP A 3 -8.71 4.35 -6.94
N ARG A 4 -8.01 4.72 -8.01
CA ARG A 4 -6.82 4.00 -8.45
C ARG A 4 -5.57 4.82 -8.21
N LEU A 5 -4.61 4.23 -7.51
CA LEU A 5 -3.30 4.82 -7.24
C LEU A 5 -2.23 3.73 -7.37
N ASP A 6 -1.17 4.01 -8.12
CA ASP A 6 -0.06 3.09 -8.25
C ASP A 6 1.11 3.56 -7.37
N PHE A 7 1.85 2.62 -6.79
CA PHE A 7 3.01 2.92 -5.92
C PHE A 7 4.31 2.42 -6.54
N LEU A 8 5.39 3.15 -6.30
CA LEU A 8 6.75 2.71 -6.56
C LEU A 8 7.49 2.53 -5.24
N ILE A 9 8.11 1.37 -5.07
CA ILE A 9 8.97 1.06 -3.92
C ILE A 9 10.41 1.02 -4.42
N ASP A 10 11.27 1.85 -3.82
CA ASP A 10 12.71 1.75 -3.99
C ASP A 10 13.26 0.66 -3.06
N GLN A 11 13.82 -0.39 -3.65
CA GLN A 11 14.29 -1.56 -2.92
C GLN A 11 15.47 -1.18 -2.01
N GLY A 12 15.33 -1.45 -0.71
CA GLY A 12 16.34 -1.11 0.29
C GLY A 12 16.16 0.28 0.92
N ALA A 13 15.23 1.10 0.41
CA ALA A 13 14.85 2.37 1.02
C ALA A 13 13.55 2.23 1.83
N ASP A 14 13.36 3.13 2.80
CA ASP A 14 12.11 3.21 3.55
C ASP A 14 10.97 3.59 2.61
N TRP A 15 9.90 2.81 2.63
CA TRP A 15 8.66 3.13 1.92
C TRP A 15 7.67 3.79 2.89
N ASN A 16 7.69 5.12 2.87
CA ASN A 16 6.83 5.97 3.69
C ASN A 16 5.73 6.58 2.81
N VAL A 17 4.47 6.35 3.18
CA VAL A 17 3.33 6.91 2.47
C VAL A 17 2.37 7.56 3.47
N GLN A 18 1.85 8.71 3.06
CA GLN A 18 0.77 9.40 3.72
C GLN A 18 -0.35 9.66 2.70
N LEU A 19 -1.57 9.26 3.05
CA LEU A 19 -2.78 9.53 2.30
C LEU A 19 -3.78 10.25 3.20
N VAL A 20 -4.59 11.11 2.62
CA VAL A 20 -5.76 11.70 3.28
C VAL A 20 -6.98 11.29 2.49
N LEU A 21 -7.90 10.59 3.14
CA LEU A 21 -9.19 10.22 2.57
C LEU A 21 -10.16 11.37 2.80
N GLN A 22 -10.84 11.79 1.74
CA GLN A 22 -11.70 12.97 1.75
C GLN A 22 -13.04 12.65 1.08
N ASN A 23 -14.07 13.40 1.47
CA ASN A 23 -15.35 13.45 0.75
C ASN A 23 -15.18 14.24 -0.57
N ASP A 24 -16.20 14.20 -1.42
CA ASP A 24 -16.21 14.93 -2.70
C ASP A 24 -16.02 16.46 -2.53
N ASP A 25 -16.39 17.00 -1.36
CA ASP A 25 -16.23 18.42 -1.00
C ASP A 25 -14.83 18.75 -0.44
N ARG A 26 -13.89 17.78 -0.46
CA ARG A 26 -12.52 17.86 0.07
C ARG A 26 -12.41 17.96 1.59
N THR A 27 -13.50 17.76 2.32
CA THR A 27 -13.42 17.59 3.78
C THR A 27 -12.82 16.23 4.12
N PRO A 28 -11.98 16.11 5.15
CA PRO A 28 -11.50 14.81 5.61
C PRO A 28 -12.65 13.88 5.96
N LEU A 29 -12.54 12.62 5.54
CA LEU A 29 -13.48 11.58 5.94
C LEU A 29 -13.14 11.15 7.37
N ASP A 30 -14.08 11.31 8.31
CA ASP A 30 -13.90 10.82 9.68
C ASP A 30 -13.98 9.28 9.69
N LEU A 31 -12.85 8.67 10.05
CA LEU A 31 -12.67 7.22 10.12
C LEU A 31 -12.42 6.75 11.56
N THR A 32 -12.86 7.53 12.55
CA THR A 32 -12.72 7.18 13.97
C THR A 32 -13.31 5.81 14.27
N GLY A 33 -12.48 4.94 14.85
CA GLY A 33 -12.86 3.56 15.19
C GLY A 33 -12.82 2.56 14.03
N CYS A 34 -12.57 3.01 12.80
CA CYS A 34 -12.43 2.12 11.65
C CYS A 34 -11.06 1.42 11.64
N HIS A 35 -10.99 0.30 10.92
CA HIS A 35 -9.75 -0.42 10.64
C HIS A 35 -9.42 -0.40 9.16
N VAL A 36 -8.17 -0.08 8.82
CA VAL A 36 -7.69 -0.10 7.44
C VAL A 36 -6.76 -1.30 7.20
N TYR A 37 -6.86 -1.87 6.01
CA TYR A 37 -6.03 -2.98 5.54
C TYR A 37 -5.62 -2.75 4.10
N LEU A 38 -4.35 -2.97 3.79
CA LEU A 38 -3.83 -3.04 2.43
C LEU A 38 -3.21 -4.43 2.22
N LYS A 39 -3.68 -5.12 1.18
CA LYS A 39 -3.12 -6.42 0.81
C LYS A 39 -2.62 -6.39 -0.62
N CYS A 40 -1.32 -6.59 -0.79
CA CYS A 40 -0.69 -6.75 -2.10
C CYS A 40 -0.44 -8.22 -2.39
N ARG A 41 -0.70 -8.62 -3.64
CA ARG A 41 -0.50 -9.98 -4.17
C ARG A 41 0.13 -9.90 -5.55
N ALA A 42 0.85 -10.95 -5.96
CA ALA A 42 1.50 -10.96 -7.27
C ALA A 42 0.52 -10.74 -8.44
N TYR A 43 -0.71 -11.24 -8.31
CA TYR A 43 -1.82 -11.07 -9.24
C TYR A 43 -3.15 -11.29 -8.51
N GLN A 44 -4.27 -10.87 -9.11
CA GLN A 44 -5.60 -10.79 -8.47
C GLN A 44 -6.06 -12.10 -7.80
N SER A 45 -5.77 -13.25 -8.42
CA SER A 45 -6.16 -14.57 -7.93
C SER A 45 -5.08 -15.30 -7.12
N SER A 46 -3.94 -14.65 -6.85
CA SER A 46 -2.87 -15.27 -6.07
C SER A 46 -3.32 -15.51 -4.63
N ARG A 47 -2.94 -16.65 -4.06
CA ARG A 47 -3.18 -16.95 -2.64
C ARG A 47 -2.07 -16.43 -1.73
N ALA A 48 -0.89 -16.13 -2.30
CA ALA A 48 0.25 -15.62 -1.56
C ALA A 48 0.15 -14.10 -1.43
N THR A 49 0.15 -13.62 -0.19
CA THR A 49 0.23 -12.19 0.12
C THR A 49 1.69 -11.76 0.14
N LEU A 50 2.03 -10.74 -0.65
CA LEU A 50 3.37 -10.16 -0.70
C LEU A 50 3.55 -9.06 0.35
N ILE A 51 2.52 -8.23 0.54
CA ILE A 51 2.48 -7.19 1.57
C ILE A 51 1.13 -7.26 2.27
N ASP A 52 1.14 -7.27 3.60
CA ASP A 52 -0.03 -7.16 4.46
C ASP A 52 0.20 -6.01 5.44
N LEU A 53 -0.42 -4.86 5.18
CA LEU A 53 -0.40 -3.70 6.06
C LEU A 53 -1.76 -3.56 6.70
N SER A 54 -1.79 -3.29 8.00
CA SER A 54 -3.04 -3.05 8.70
C SER A 54 -2.83 -2.15 9.90
N THR A 55 -3.87 -1.38 10.20
CA THR A 55 -4.00 -0.68 11.48
C THR A 55 -3.99 -1.63 12.68
N ARG A 56 -4.41 -2.89 12.50
CA ARG A 56 -4.36 -3.92 13.57
C ARG A 56 -2.96 -4.47 13.81
N THR A 57 -2.12 -4.54 12.77
CA THR A 57 -0.73 -5.00 12.91
C THR A 57 0.21 -3.87 13.34
N GLY A 58 -0.26 -2.62 13.33
CA GLY A 58 0.47 -1.43 13.77
C GLY A 58 1.49 -0.89 12.75
N VAL A 59 1.66 -1.54 11.60
CA VAL A 59 2.55 -1.04 10.52
C VAL A 59 1.93 0.17 9.81
N MET A 60 0.60 0.24 9.83
CA MET A 60 -0.20 1.34 9.30
C MET A 60 -0.89 2.04 10.46
N VAL A 61 -0.92 3.37 10.43
CA VAL A 61 -1.51 4.23 11.46
C VAL A 61 -2.59 5.07 10.80
N LEU A 62 -3.77 5.09 11.43
CA LEU A 62 -4.88 5.93 11.02
C LEU A 62 -5.11 7.01 12.07
N ASP A 63 -5.06 8.27 11.64
CA ASP A 63 -5.65 9.38 12.37
C ASP A 63 -7.11 9.53 11.90
N GLY A 64 -8.03 8.96 12.70
CA GLY A 64 -9.44 8.82 12.35
C GLY A 64 -10.13 10.15 12.01
N PRO A 65 -10.10 11.15 12.91
CA PRO A 65 -10.73 12.45 12.66
C PRO A 65 -10.17 13.20 11.45
N LEU A 66 -8.91 12.98 11.10
CA LEU A 66 -8.27 13.61 9.93
C LEU A 66 -8.35 12.76 8.66
N GLY A 67 -8.95 11.58 8.71
CA GLY A 67 -8.98 10.63 7.58
C GLY A 67 -7.57 10.28 7.07
N GLN A 68 -6.55 10.45 7.90
CA GLN A 68 -5.16 10.40 7.46
C GLN A 68 -4.55 9.05 7.75
N LEU A 69 -4.12 8.38 6.69
CA LEU A 69 -3.50 7.07 6.73
C LEU A 69 -2.01 7.22 6.48
N ASN A 70 -1.19 6.66 7.36
CA ASN A 70 0.26 6.64 7.22
C ASN A 70 0.75 5.20 7.34
N TRP A 71 1.75 4.83 6.55
CA TRP A 71 2.52 3.61 6.82
C TRP A 71 3.98 3.84 6.48
N ALA A 72 4.83 3.11 7.21
CA ALA A 72 6.27 3.12 7.05
C ALA A 72 6.75 1.67 7.01
N VAL A 73 7.21 1.23 5.83
CA VAL A 73 7.88 -0.05 5.70
C VAL A 73 9.39 0.21 5.63
N PRO A 74 10.17 -0.26 6.62
CA PRO A 74 11.60 0.04 6.67
C PRO A 74 12.37 -0.59 5.50
N GLY A 75 13.45 0.06 5.09
CA GLY A 75 14.31 -0.35 3.98
C GLY A 75 14.84 -1.78 4.10
N ALA A 76 15.11 -2.23 5.33
CA ALA A 76 15.50 -3.62 5.59
C ALA A 76 14.43 -4.64 5.15
N LYS A 77 13.14 -4.28 5.18
CA LYS A 77 12.06 -5.12 4.65
C LYS A 77 11.92 -4.97 3.15
N THR A 78 11.97 -3.74 2.62
CA THR A 78 11.84 -3.51 1.18
C THR A 78 13.00 -4.15 0.40
N ALA A 79 14.19 -4.24 0.99
CA ALA A 79 15.34 -4.96 0.45
C ALA A 79 15.06 -6.44 0.14
N LEU A 80 14.13 -7.07 0.89
CA LEU A 80 13.80 -8.49 0.75
C LEU A 80 12.71 -8.75 -0.29
N TYR A 81 12.11 -7.70 -0.85
CA TYR A 81 11.06 -7.85 -1.86
C TYR A 81 11.63 -8.36 -3.17
N VAL A 82 10.96 -9.34 -3.76
CA VAL A 82 11.37 -9.95 -5.03
C VAL A 82 10.43 -9.49 -6.14
N PRO A 83 10.95 -8.88 -7.22
CA PRO A 83 10.13 -8.44 -8.34
C PRO A 83 9.36 -9.62 -8.97
N GLN A 84 8.16 -9.33 -9.49
CA GLN A 84 7.32 -10.30 -10.18
C GLN A 84 7.37 -10.02 -11.69
N GLY A 85 7.93 -10.96 -12.45
CA GLY A 85 8.04 -10.83 -13.90
C GLY A 85 9.24 -9.98 -14.37
N TYR A 86 9.13 -9.43 -15.58
CA TYR A 86 10.23 -8.73 -16.25
C TYR A 86 10.16 -7.22 -16.02
N ALA A 87 11.31 -6.56 -16.08
CA ALA A 87 11.40 -5.10 -16.05
C ALA A 87 10.51 -4.49 -17.13
N LEU A 88 9.77 -3.44 -16.78
CA LEU A 88 9.04 -2.65 -17.76
C LEU A 88 10.05 -1.95 -18.69
N PRO A 89 9.83 -2.01 -20.02
CA PRO A 89 10.70 -1.34 -20.98
C PRO A 89 10.87 0.14 -20.62
N GLN A 90 12.09 0.66 -20.76
CA GLN A 90 12.45 2.08 -20.60
C GLN A 90 12.42 2.66 -19.17
N SER A 91 11.86 1.97 -18.17
CA SER A 91 11.81 2.48 -16.80
C SER A 91 12.73 1.75 -15.82
N GLY A 92 13.17 0.52 -16.13
CA GLY A 92 14.00 -0.28 -15.22
C GLY A 92 13.30 -0.72 -13.93
N VAL A 93 12.02 -0.38 -13.77
CA VAL A 93 11.15 -0.84 -12.68
C VAL A 93 10.49 -2.15 -13.03
N PHE A 94 10.18 -2.94 -12.02
CA PHE A 94 9.57 -4.25 -12.18
C PHE A 94 8.16 -4.24 -11.60
N PRO A 95 7.19 -4.93 -12.22
CA PRO A 95 5.94 -5.23 -11.55
C PRO A 95 6.24 -5.97 -10.24
N PHE A 96 5.54 -5.60 -9.17
CA PHE A 96 5.66 -6.29 -7.89
C PHE A 96 4.35 -6.95 -7.48
N GLY A 97 3.23 -6.25 -7.65
CA GLY A 97 1.92 -6.86 -7.41
C GLY A 97 0.77 -5.91 -7.64
N VAL A 98 -0.44 -6.42 -7.41
CA VAL A 98 -1.67 -5.65 -7.35
C VAL A 98 -2.15 -5.59 -5.90
N TYR A 99 -2.71 -4.46 -5.51
CA TYR A 99 -3.21 -4.27 -4.16
C TYR A 99 -4.64 -3.77 -4.15
N ASP A 100 -5.33 -4.12 -3.06
CA ASP A 100 -6.57 -3.47 -2.65
C ASP A 100 -6.35 -2.90 -1.24
N LEU A 101 -6.93 -1.74 -0.99
CA LEU A 101 -7.06 -1.12 0.32
C LEU A 101 -8.52 -1.05 0.71
N PHE A 102 -8.82 -1.65 1.86
CA PHE A 102 -10.15 -1.71 2.43
C PHE A 102 -10.21 -0.97 3.76
N ILE A 103 -11.37 -0.40 4.03
CA ILE A 103 -11.74 0.14 5.32
C ILE A 103 -12.88 -0.71 5.86
N GLU A 104 -12.68 -1.24 7.04
CA GLU A 104 -13.69 -1.90 7.86
C GLU A 104 -14.26 -0.86 8.82
N ALA A 105 -15.53 -0.55 8.66
CA ALA A 105 -16.29 0.31 9.56
C ALA A 105 -16.55 -0.40 10.90
N VAL A 106 -16.94 0.37 11.92
CA VAL A 106 -17.19 -0.13 13.28
C VAL A 106 -18.29 -1.19 13.32
N ASP A 107 -19.25 -1.13 12.38
CA ASP A 107 -20.34 -2.09 12.21
C ASP A 107 -19.92 -3.36 11.44
N GLY A 108 -18.66 -3.46 11.02
CA GLY A 108 -18.11 -4.56 10.23
C GLY A 108 -18.30 -4.40 8.71
N GLY A 109 -18.85 -3.28 8.25
CA GLY A 109 -18.97 -2.99 6.82
C GLY A 109 -17.59 -2.83 6.17
N LEU A 110 -17.30 -3.62 5.13
CA LEU A 110 -16.03 -3.57 4.42
C LEU A 110 -16.19 -2.86 3.06
N THR A 111 -15.51 -1.73 2.92
CA THR A 111 -15.55 -0.92 1.70
C THR A 111 -14.15 -0.82 1.08
N LYS A 112 -14.06 -1.05 -0.23
CA LYS A 112 -12.82 -0.83 -0.97
C LYS A 112 -12.68 0.64 -1.34
N TYR A 113 -11.58 1.26 -0.94
CA TYR A 113 -11.32 2.69 -1.17
C TYR A 113 -10.23 2.93 -2.21
N LEU A 114 -9.17 2.14 -2.19
CA LEU A 114 -8.09 2.25 -3.17
C LEU A 114 -7.73 0.89 -3.75
N GLU A 115 -7.33 0.90 -5.01
CA GLU A 115 -6.73 -0.23 -5.70
C GLU A 115 -5.61 0.24 -6.61
N GLY A 116 -4.74 -0.67 -7.03
CA GLY A 116 -3.70 -0.34 -7.99
C GLY A 116 -2.60 -1.36 -8.09
N GLN A 117 -1.50 -0.95 -8.69
CA GLN A 117 -0.29 -1.73 -8.87
C GLN A 117 0.83 -1.17 -8.01
N ILE A 118 1.66 -2.07 -7.50
CA ILE A 118 2.92 -1.75 -6.86
C ILE A 118 4.04 -2.17 -7.80
N PHE A 119 4.98 -1.26 -8.00
CA PHE A 119 6.21 -1.47 -8.75
C PHE A 119 7.40 -1.46 -7.79
N LEU A 120 8.45 -2.18 -8.16
CA LEU A 120 9.71 -2.24 -7.44
C LEU A 120 10.84 -1.70 -8.31
N ALA A 121 11.53 -0.67 -7.85
CA ALA A 121 12.77 -0.19 -8.43
C ALA A 121 13.94 -0.86 -7.66
N PRO A 122 14.68 -1.79 -8.26
CA PRO A 122 15.83 -2.39 -7.60
C PRO A 122 16.95 -1.36 -7.46
N SER A 123 17.59 -1.33 -6.30
CA SER A 123 18.82 -0.57 -6.14
C SER A 123 19.97 -1.35 -6.79
N VAL A 124 20.58 -0.80 -7.83
CA VAL A 124 21.73 -1.40 -8.54
C VAL A 124 23.03 -1.35 -7.75
N THR A 125 23.03 -0.76 -6.55
CA THR A 125 24.22 -0.73 -5.68
C THR A 125 24.05 -1.81 -4.61
N PRO A 126 24.89 -2.87 -4.59
CA PRO A 126 24.90 -3.79 -3.46
C PRO A 126 25.24 -3.00 -2.20
N SER A 127 24.44 -3.16 -1.15
CA SER A 127 24.83 -2.67 0.18
C SER A 127 26.22 -3.25 0.53
N PRO A 128 27.18 -2.44 1.00
CA PRO A 128 28.49 -2.92 1.41
C PRO A 128 28.42 -3.89 2.60
#